data_AF-A0AAW2MFH0-F1
#
_entry.id   AF-A0AAW2MFH0-F1
#
_cell.length_a   1.000
_cell.length_b   1.000
_cell.length_c   1.000
_cell.angle_alpha   90.00
_cell.angle_beta   90.00
_cell.angle_gamma   90.00
#
_symmetry.space_group_name_H-M   'P 1'
#
loop_
_entity.id
_entity.type
_entity.pdbx_description
1 polymer ?
#
loop_
_entity_poly.entity_id
_entity_poly.type
_entity_poly.pdbx_seq_one_letter_code
_entity_poly.pdbx_strand_id
1 'polypeptide(L)'
;GPRKVKTNWSQDQALFDAWRDGHTGYPLIDANMKELMTTCFMSNRGRQIVCSFLVRDMGIDWRMGAEWFETCLLDYDPCSNYGNWTYGAGVGNDPREDRYFSIPKQAQNYDPDGEFVAYWLPQLRALPKEKRHFPGMSYIKPIVALKFGNTKPVSNRMTAPGNRRSATEEKWMSRKGNRGFLHFSCFCYGFCKKAARKGSIPLCGLAASPESVIPIHKQRRKMKNDLDAE
;
A
#
# COMPACT_ATOMS: atom_id res chain seq x y z
N GLY A 1 -3.03 20.73 -7.29
CA GLY A 1 -3.83 19.96 -8.26
C GLY A 1 -4.98 20.78 -8.80
N PRO A 2 -5.79 20.25 -9.73
CA PRO A 2 -6.91 20.94 -10.38
C PRO A 2 -7.92 21.60 -9.43
N ARG A 3 -8.10 21.04 -8.22
CA ARG A 3 -8.95 21.62 -7.16
C ARG A 3 -8.37 22.84 -6.44
N LYS A 4 -7.16 23.29 -6.78
CA LYS A 4 -6.43 24.37 -6.09
C LYS A 4 -6.36 24.21 -4.56
N VAL A 5 -6.37 22.96 -4.08
CA VAL A 5 -6.21 22.63 -2.65
C VAL A 5 -4.86 23.16 -2.16
N LYS A 6 -4.88 23.97 -1.10
CA LYS A 6 -3.68 24.39 -0.38
C LYS A 6 -3.47 23.46 0.80
N THR A 7 -2.44 22.62 0.72
CA THR A 7 -2.03 21.73 1.80
C THR A 7 -0.54 21.93 2.05
N ASN A 8 -0.14 21.98 3.32
CA ASN A 8 1.26 22.03 3.70
C ASN A 8 1.78 20.59 3.82
N TRP A 9 2.24 20.02 2.71
CA TRP A 9 2.85 18.70 2.71
C TRP A 9 4.29 18.76 3.18
N SER A 10 4.70 17.76 3.95
CA SER A 10 6.10 17.59 4.32
C SER A 10 6.89 16.98 3.16
N GLN A 11 8.16 17.36 3.06
CA GLN A 11 9.15 16.73 2.19
C GLN A 11 10.27 16.10 3.02
N ASP A 12 9.93 15.59 4.22
CA ASP A 12 10.86 14.90 5.09
C ASP A 12 11.40 13.63 4.40
N GLN A 13 12.67 13.71 4.01
CA GLN A 13 13.35 12.65 3.28
C GLN A 13 13.53 11.38 4.12
N ALA A 14 13.73 11.49 5.43
CA ALA A 14 13.93 10.33 6.29
C ALA A 14 12.64 9.50 6.42
N LEU A 15 11.51 10.17 6.58
CA LEU A 15 10.20 9.53 6.54
C LEU A 15 9.95 8.89 5.16
N PHE A 16 10.20 9.64 4.09
CA PHE A 16 10.01 9.13 2.73
C PHE A 16 10.88 7.90 2.44
N ASP A 17 12.14 7.90 2.85
CA ASP A 17 13.07 6.78 2.68
C ASP A 17 12.61 5.53 3.44
N ALA A 18 12.09 5.69 4.67
CA ALA A 18 11.51 4.59 5.43
C ALA A 18 10.28 3.99 4.73
N TRP A 19 9.45 4.81 4.10
CA TRP A 19 8.34 4.33 3.27
C TRP A 19 8.82 3.64 2.01
N ARG A 20 9.74 4.28 1.28
CA ARG A 20 10.35 3.78 0.04
C ARG A 20 10.93 2.38 0.22
N ASP A 21 11.66 2.18 1.32
CA ASP A 21 12.41 0.95 1.59
C ASP A 21 11.58 -0.11 2.34
N GLY A 22 10.32 0.20 2.71
CA GLY A 22 9.43 -0.73 3.43
C GLY A 22 9.84 -0.97 4.88
N HIS A 23 10.20 0.09 5.61
CA HIS A 23 10.58 0.09 7.02
C HIS A 23 9.64 0.99 7.86
N THR A 24 8.36 1.02 7.54
CA THR A 24 7.38 1.88 8.20
C THR A 24 6.89 1.34 9.54
N GLY A 25 7.09 0.04 9.79
CA GLY A 25 6.54 -0.65 10.96
C GLY A 25 5.08 -1.09 10.77
N TYR A 26 4.51 -0.87 9.59
CA TYR A 26 3.20 -1.39 9.19
C TYR A 26 3.38 -2.53 8.19
N PRO A 27 3.17 -3.80 8.59
CA PRO A 27 3.46 -4.96 7.75
C PRO A 27 2.83 -4.93 6.35
N LEU A 28 1.59 -4.45 6.24
CA LEU A 28 0.90 -4.36 4.95
C LEU A 28 1.58 -3.34 4.02
N ILE A 29 2.03 -2.20 4.54
CA ILE A 29 2.74 -1.18 3.75
C ILE A 29 4.11 -1.71 3.34
N ASP A 30 4.85 -2.23 4.31
CA ASP A 30 6.20 -2.74 4.09
C ASP A 30 6.21 -3.90 3.08
N ALA A 31 5.21 -4.79 3.13
CA ALA A 31 5.05 -5.87 2.16
C ALA A 31 4.80 -5.35 0.73
N ASN A 32 3.90 -4.36 0.55
CA ASN A 32 3.66 -3.77 -0.76
C ASN A 32 4.91 -3.06 -1.31
N MET A 33 5.63 -2.32 -0.47
CA MET A 33 6.85 -1.62 -0.91
C MET A 33 7.96 -2.61 -1.31
N LYS A 34 8.06 -3.74 -0.62
CA LYS A 34 8.96 -4.84 -0.99
C LYS A 34 8.53 -5.55 -2.28
N GLU A 35 7.23 -5.77 -2.49
CA GLU A 35 6.69 -6.30 -3.74
C GLU A 35 7.09 -5.40 -4.92
N LEU A 36 6.87 -4.09 -4.79
CA LEU A 36 7.21 -3.12 -5.83
C LEU A 36 8.70 -3.14 -6.18
N MET A 37 9.56 -3.15 -5.16
CA MET A 37 11.00 -3.11 -5.36
C MET A 37 11.59 -4.37 -5.99
N THR A 38 10.95 -5.51 -5.76
CA THR A 38 11.45 -6.80 -6.26
C THR A 38 10.85 -7.21 -7.59
N THR A 39 9.58 -6.88 -7.83
CA THR A 39 8.83 -7.33 -9.03
C THR A 39 8.59 -6.22 -10.04
N CYS A 40 8.86 -4.95 -9.68
CA CYS A 40 8.46 -3.78 -10.46
C CYS A 40 6.94 -3.73 -10.73
N PHE A 41 6.14 -4.41 -9.92
CA PHE A 41 4.70 -4.46 -10.02
C PHE A 41 4.08 -4.27 -8.64
N MET A 42 2.87 -3.71 -8.61
CA MET A 42 2.06 -3.63 -7.40
C MET A 42 0.59 -3.68 -7.80
N SER A 43 -0.21 -4.45 -7.06
CA SER A 43 -1.66 -4.52 -7.28
C SER A 43 -2.32 -3.13 -7.15
N ASN A 44 -3.37 -2.85 -7.92
CA ASN A 44 -4.07 -1.56 -7.86
C ASN A 44 -4.53 -1.21 -6.41
N ARG A 45 -4.97 -2.23 -5.66
CA ARG A 45 -5.33 -2.07 -4.26
C ARG A 45 -4.11 -1.67 -3.42
N GLY A 46 -2.96 -2.32 -3.61
CA GLY A 46 -1.69 -1.95 -3.00
C GLY A 46 -1.33 -0.50 -3.25
N ARG A 47 -1.39 -0.05 -4.53
CA ARG A 47 -1.07 1.34 -4.92
C ARG A 47 -1.94 2.36 -4.16
N GLN A 48 -3.24 2.09 -4.01
CA GLN A 48 -4.16 2.95 -3.26
C GLN A 48 -3.83 2.98 -1.76
N ILE A 49 -3.48 1.83 -1.18
CA ILE A 49 -3.15 1.71 0.25
C ILE A 49 -1.87 2.50 0.57
N VAL A 50 -0.79 2.28 -0.17
CA VAL A 50 0.50 2.95 0.09
C VAL A 50 0.45 4.44 -0.21
N CYS A 51 -0.31 4.86 -1.24
CA CYS A 51 -0.55 6.27 -1.52
C CYS A 51 -1.32 6.95 -0.38
N SER A 52 -2.40 6.32 0.12
CA SER A 52 -3.16 6.84 1.25
C SER A 52 -2.30 6.99 2.49
N PHE A 53 -1.47 6.00 2.80
CA PHE A 53 -0.58 6.04 3.94
C PHE A 53 0.44 7.19 3.85
N LEU A 54 1.11 7.33 2.69
CA LEU A 54 2.09 8.40 2.46
C LEU A 54 1.47 9.80 2.66
N VAL A 55 0.30 10.05 2.05
CA VAL A 55 -0.28 11.39 2.06
C VAL A 55 -1.04 11.67 3.35
N ARG A 56 -1.80 10.69 3.86
CA ARG A 56 -2.73 10.92 4.97
C ARG A 56 -2.09 10.66 6.31
N ASP A 57 -1.44 9.52 6.50
CA ASP A 57 -0.81 9.19 7.77
C ASP A 57 0.52 9.94 7.95
N MET A 58 1.42 9.85 6.97
CA MET A 58 2.74 10.49 7.06
C MET A 58 2.71 11.99 6.72
N GLY A 59 1.73 12.45 5.93
CA GLY A 59 1.64 13.86 5.53
C GLY A 59 2.69 14.30 4.52
N ILE A 60 3.28 13.36 3.77
CA ILE A 60 4.32 13.62 2.77
C ILE A 60 3.68 14.06 1.44
N ASP A 61 4.41 14.88 0.67
CA ASP A 61 3.96 15.31 -0.66
C ASP A 61 3.78 14.10 -1.58
N TRP A 62 2.56 13.95 -2.08
CA TRP A 62 2.17 12.87 -2.99
C TRP A 62 3.02 12.81 -4.27
N ARG A 63 3.60 13.94 -4.71
CA ARG A 63 4.47 13.99 -5.89
C ARG A 63 5.70 13.14 -5.73
N MET A 64 6.28 13.10 -4.53
CA MET A 64 7.45 12.25 -4.23
C MET A 64 7.09 10.77 -4.42
N GLY A 65 5.90 10.36 -4.00
CA GLY A 65 5.40 9.02 -4.23
C GLY A 65 5.12 8.72 -5.70
N ALA A 66 4.55 9.68 -6.44
CA ALA A 66 4.29 9.54 -7.88
C ALA A 66 5.59 9.37 -8.69
N GLU A 67 6.59 10.21 -8.40
CA GLU A 67 7.93 10.14 -9.00
C GLU A 67 8.62 8.81 -8.66
N TRP A 68 8.48 8.32 -7.43
CA TRP A 68 9.01 7.01 -7.07
C TRP A 68 8.40 5.88 -7.89
N PHE A 69 7.07 5.90 -8.04
CA PHE A 69 6.35 4.89 -8.81
C PHE A 69 6.71 4.94 -10.29
N GLU A 70 6.96 6.12 -10.84
CA GLU A 70 7.50 6.28 -12.20
C GLU A 70 8.85 5.58 -12.37
N THR A 71 9.72 5.62 -11.36
CA THR A 71 11.01 4.95 -11.47
C THR A 71 10.94 3.42 -11.34
N CYS A 72 9.91 2.89 -10.67
CA CYS A 72 9.83 1.48 -10.26
C CYS A 72 8.87 0.62 -11.08
N LEU A 73 7.75 1.18 -11.56
CA LEU A 73 6.69 0.38 -12.19
C LEU A 73 7.06 -0.05 -13.60
N LEU A 74 6.92 -1.35 -13.87
CA LEU A 74 7.07 -1.92 -15.21
C LEU A 74 5.92 -1.52 -16.12
N ASP A 75 4.72 -1.35 -15.57
CA ASP A 75 3.50 -0.93 -16.27
C ASP A 75 3.26 0.59 -16.16
N TYR A 76 4.33 1.37 -16.04
CA TYR A 76 4.22 2.80 -15.87
C TYR A 76 3.54 3.48 -17.06
N ASP A 77 2.49 4.23 -16.76
CA ASP A 77 1.83 5.18 -17.66
C ASP A 77 1.66 6.51 -16.91
N PRO A 78 2.15 7.64 -17.44
CA PRO A 78 2.10 8.93 -16.75
C PRO A 78 0.68 9.35 -16.35
N CYS A 79 -0.30 9.16 -17.25
CA CYS A 79 -1.68 9.56 -17.01
C CYS A 79 -2.30 8.75 -15.86
N SER A 80 -2.12 7.44 -15.90
CA SER A 80 -2.64 6.51 -14.90
C SER A 80 -1.95 6.69 -13.54
N ASN A 81 -0.63 6.87 -13.52
CA ASN A 81 0.12 7.04 -12.29
C ASN A 81 -0.28 8.35 -11.58
N TYR A 82 -0.05 9.50 -12.23
CA TYR A 82 -0.36 10.79 -11.64
C TYR A 82 -1.87 10.97 -11.40
N GLY A 83 -2.73 10.38 -12.23
CA GLY A 83 -4.18 10.31 -11.99
C GLY A 83 -4.53 9.60 -10.69
N ASN A 84 -3.98 8.41 -10.45
CA ASN A 84 -4.21 7.66 -9.21
C ASN A 84 -3.64 8.37 -7.97
N TRP A 85 -2.45 8.98 -8.09
CA TRP A 85 -1.84 9.72 -6.99
C TRP A 85 -2.60 10.99 -6.64
N THR A 86 -3.04 11.77 -7.63
CA THR A 86 -3.87 12.95 -7.38
C THR A 86 -5.23 12.59 -6.79
N TYR A 87 -5.78 11.43 -7.16
CA TYR A 87 -6.98 10.85 -6.56
C TYR A 87 -6.76 10.52 -5.07
N GLY A 88 -5.73 9.73 -4.73
CA GLY A 88 -5.43 9.37 -3.35
C GLY A 88 -5.04 10.56 -2.46
N ALA A 89 -4.34 11.54 -3.03
CA ALA A 89 -3.98 12.77 -2.34
C ALA A 89 -5.15 13.75 -2.13
N GLY A 90 -6.31 13.49 -2.74
CA GLY A 90 -7.46 14.38 -2.64
C GLY A 90 -7.29 15.70 -3.39
N VAL A 91 -6.37 15.80 -4.35
CA VAL A 91 -6.16 17.02 -5.16
C VAL A 91 -6.66 16.94 -6.60
N GLY A 92 -7.10 15.76 -7.03
CA GLY A 92 -7.77 15.49 -8.31
C GLY A 92 -9.21 16.00 -8.38
N ASN A 93 -9.90 15.80 -9.50
CA ASN A 93 -11.28 16.27 -9.72
C ASN A 93 -12.32 15.22 -9.28
N ASP A 94 -12.38 14.94 -7.97
CA ASP A 94 -13.23 13.89 -7.42
C ASP A 94 -14.39 14.48 -6.59
N PRO A 95 -15.66 14.14 -6.84
CA PRO A 95 -16.79 14.63 -6.03
C PRO A 95 -16.77 14.14 -4.58
N ARG A 96 -16.03 13.07 -4.26
CA ARG A 96 -15.86 12.63 -2.86
C ARG A 96 -14.66 13.33 -2.25
N GLU A 97 -14.92 14.18 -1.27
CA GLU A 97 -13.89 14.77 -0.43
C GLU A 97 -13.34 13.70 0.53
N ASP A 98 -12.02 13.69 0.69
CA ASP A 98 -11.32 12.98 1.77
C ASP A 98 -11.43 11.44 1.82
N ARG A 99 -11.05 10.76 0.73
CA ARG A 99 -10.88 9.30 0.76
C ARG A 99 -9.64 8.92 1.56
N TYR A 100 -9.86 8.13 2.61
CA TYR A 100 -8.82 7.53 3.41
C TYR A 100 -8.96 6.01 3.45
N PHE A 101 -7.84 5.29 3.27
CA PHE A 101 -7.78 3.84 3.35
C PHE A 101 -7.17 3.40 4.69
N SER A 102 -8.03 2.98 5.61
CA SER A 102 -7.60 2.49 6.93
C SER A 102 -6.81 1.18 6.81
N ILE A 103 -5.53 1.20 7.16
CA ILE A 103 -4.62 0.05 7.07
C ILE A 103 -5.20 -1.21 7.74
N PRO A 104 -5.72 -1.16 8.99
CA PRO A 104 -6.35 -2.34 9.61
C PRO A 104 -7.51 -2.92 8.83
N LYS A 105 -8.38 -2.07 8.28
CA LYS A 105 -9.54 -2.53 7.51
C LYS A 105 -9.12 -3.12 6.16
N GLN A 106 -8.10 -2.55 5.52
CA GLN A 106 -7.58 -3.05 4.25
C GLN A 106 -6.88 -4.41 4.45
N ALA A 107 -6.08 -4.55 5.50
CA ALA A 107 -5.46 -5.82 5.88
C ALA A 107 -6.50 -6.93 6.05
N GLN A 108 -7.54 -6.70 6.85
CA GLN A 108 -8.60 -7.69 7.09
C GLN A 108 -9.37 -8.06 5.82
N ASN A 109 -9.63 -7.10 4.94
CA ASN A 109 -10.44 -7.33 3.75
C ASN A 109 -9.68 -8.04 2.61
N TYR A 110 -8.39 -7.75 2.46
CA TYR A 110 -7.61 -8.19 1.30
C TYR A 110 -6.56 -9.26 1.63
N ASP A 111 -6.20 -9.41 2.90
CA ASP A 111 -5.26 -10.43 3.38
C ASP A 111 -5.70 -10.98 4.76
N PRO A 112 -6.89 -11.58 4.90
CA PRO A 112 -7.43 -11.97 6.22
C PRO A 112 -6.51 -12.91 7.02
N ASP A 113 -5.75 -13.77 6.34
CA ASP A 113 -4.82 -14.73 6.96
C ASP A 113 -3.38 -14.18 7.15
N GLY A 114 -3.08 -12.99 6.62
CA GLY A 114 -1.73 -12.43 6.66
C GLY A 114 -0.72 -13.18 5.79
N GLU A 115 -1.17 -13.92 4.77
CA GLU A 115 -0.31 -14.72 3.90
C GLU A 115 0.50 -13.85 2.95
N PHE A 116 -0.10 -12.77 2.43
CA PHE A 116 0.62 -11.81 1.58
C PHE A 116 1.74 -11.13 2.38
N VAL A 117 1.41 -10.68 3.60
CA VAL A 117 2.39 -10.09 4.51
C VAL A 117 3.49 -11.10 4.87
N ALA A 118 3.15 -12.35 5.20
CA ALA A 118 4.13 -13.39 5.54
C ALA A 118 4.96 -13.88 4.34
N TYR A 119 4.51 -13.63 3.12
CA TYR A 119 5.28 -13.90 1.90
C TYR A 119 6.41 -12.89 1.74
N TRP A 120 6.08 -11.59 1.81
CA TRP A 120 7.04 -10.49 1.61
C TRP A 120 7.86 -10.16 2.86
N LEU A 121 7.37 -10.52 4.05
CA LEU A 121 8.04 -10.36 5.34
C LEU A 121 8.16 -11.72 6.04
N PRO A 122 9.19 -12.53 5.69
CA PRO A 122 9.33 -13.90 6.20
C PRO A 122 9.39 -13.98 7.73
N GLN A 123 9.89 -12.96 8.41
CA GLN A 123 9.94 -12.89 9.87
C GLN A 123 8.55 -12.94 10.53
N LEU A 124 7.50 -12.52 9.82
CA LEU A 124 6.12 -12.55 10.32
C LEU A 124 5.45 -13.90 10.11
N ARG A 125 6.02 -14.80 9.30
CA ARG A 125 5.46 -16.13 9.05
C ARG A 125 5.40 -16.99 10.32
N ALA A 126 6.36 -16.79 11.24
CA ALA A 126 6.42 -17.48 12.52
C ALA A 126 5.29 -17.06 13.48
N LEU A 127 4.62 -15.94 13.23
CA LEU A 127 3.53 -15.46 14.07
C LEU A 127 2.20 -16.12 13.70
N PRO A 128 1.30 -16.31 14.70
CA PRO A 128 -0.10 -16.68 14.43
C PRO A 128 -0.74 -15.69 13.45
N LYS A 129 -1.64 -16.19 12.60
CA LYS A 129 -2.27 -15.45 11.50
C LYS A 129 -2.85 -14.11 11.96
N GLU A 130 -3.48 -14.10 13.12
CA GLU A 130 -4.17 -12.96 13.71
C GLU A 130 -3.21 -11.83 14.10
N LYS A 131 -1.93 -12.16 14.35
CA LYS A 131 -0.90 -11.21 14.78
C LYS A 131 -0.02 -10.71 13.64
N ARG A 132 -0.13 -11.26 12.43
CA ARG A 132 0.75 -10.90 11.30
C ARG A 132 0.61 -9.45 10.84
N HIS A 133 -0.61 -8.92 10.87
CA HIS A 133 -0.88 -7.52 10.50
C HIS A 133 -0.52 -6.52 11.59
N PHE A 134 -0.62 -6.94 12.84
CA PHE A 134 -0.36 -6.11 14.03
C PHE A 134 0.53 -6.85 15.04
N PRO A 135 1.83 -7.05 14.71
CA PRO A 135 2.76 -7.86 15.50
C PRO A 135 3.24 -7.19 16.81
N GLY A 136 2.90 -5.91 17.03
CA GLY A 136 3.35 -5.14 18.18
C GLY A 136 4.88 -5.04 18.24
N MET A 137 5.45 -5.33 19.41
CA MET A 137 6.91 -5.31 19.62
C MET A 137 7.68 -6.43 18.89
N SER A 138 6.97 -7.38 18.26
CA SER A 138 7.59 -8.46 17.49
C SER A 138 8.07 -8.02 16.10
N TYR A 139 7.91 -6.74 15.77
CA TYR A 139 8.29 -6.14 14.49
C TYR A 139 8.85 -4.72 14.71
N ILE A 140 9.22 -4.07 13.60
CA ILE A 140 9.74 -2.70 13.59
C ILE A 140 8.73 -1.75 14.24
N LYS A 141 9.21 -0.85 15.10
CA LYS A 141 8.39 0.18 15.73
C LYS A 141 7.79 1.10 14.65
N PRO A 142 6.47 1.37 14.67
CA PRO A 142 5.85 2.28 13.71
C PRO A 142 6.51 3.66 13.68
N ILE A 143 6.82 4.16 12.48
CA ILE A 143 7.48 5.47 12.28
C ILE A 143 6.52 6.64 12.52
N VAL A 144 5.23 6.44 12.30
CA VAL A 144 4.16 7.42 12.51
C VAL A 144 2.98 6.74 13.18
N ALA A 145 2.15 7.48 13.89
CA ALA A 145 0.86 6.99 14.37
C ALA A 145 -0.19 7.09 13.25
N LEU A 146 -1.01 6.06 13.06
CA LEU A 146 -2.14 6.12 12.12
C LEU A 146 -3.12 7.20 12.58
N LYS A 147 -3.50 8.11 11.67
CA LYS A 147 -4.45 9.18 12.01
C LYS A 147 -5.86 8.64 12.22
N PHE A 148 -6.20 7.58 11.51
CA PHE A 148 -7.52 6.95 11.58
C PHE A 148 -7.38 5.43 11.71
N GLY A 149 -7.50 4.95 12.94
CA GLY A 149 -7.31 3.55 13.30
C GLY A 149 -6.85 3.46 14.75
N ASN A 150 -7.75 3.79 15.68
CA ASN A 150 -7.49 3.60 17.10
C ASN A 150 -7.41 2.10 17.40
N THR A 151 -6.21 1.51 17.40
CA THR A 151 -6.00 0.26 18.14
C THR A 151 -5.94 0.66 19.62
N LYS A 152 -7.09 0.85 20.27
CA LYS A 152 -7.08 0.80 21.73
C LYS A 152 -6.44 -0.55 22.10
N PRO A 153 -5.43 -0.60 22.98
CA PRO A 153 -4.98 -1.88 23.50
C PRO A 153 -6.22 -2.53 24.11
N VAL A 154 -6.49 -3.79 23.75
CA VAL A 154 -7.55 -4.57 24.36
C VAL A 154 -7.17 -4.73 25.82
N SER A 155 -7.59 -3.79 26.67
CA SER A 155 -7.54 -3.96 28.10
C SER A 155 -8.55 -5.06 28.42
N ASN A 156 -8.07 -6.19 28.94
CA ASN A 156 -8.89 -7.21 29.56
C ASN A 156 -9.84 -6.52 30.55
N ARG A 157 -11.11 -6.36 30.19
CA ARG A 157 -12.20 -6.17 31.14
C ARG A 157 -13.10 -7.38 31.01
N MET A 158 -12.88 -8.33 31.90
CA MET A 158 -13.96 -9.18 32.39
C MET A 158 -14.99 -8.24 33.03
N THR A 159 -16.14 -8.07 32.39
CA THR A 159 -17.35 -7.56 33.05
C THR A 159 -18.51 -8.45 32.68
N ALA A 160 -19.17 -8.94 33.74
CA ALA A 160 -20.28 -9.88 33.81
C ALA A 160 -21.51 -9.49 32.95
N PRO A 161 -22.46 -10.41 32.70
CA PRO A 161 -23.50 -10.24 31.69
C PRO A 161 -24.57 -9.26 32.17
N GLY A 162 -24.63 -8.10 31.52
CA GLY A 162 -25.62 -7.05 31.76
C GLY A 162 -26.61 -6.97 30.60
N ASN A 163 -27.84 -7.41 30.89
CA ASN A 163 -29.03 -7.35 30.05
C ASN A 163 -29.23 -5.96 29.40
N ARG A 164 -29.27 -5.85 28.07
CA ARG A 164 -29.78 -4.65 27.39
C ARG A 164 -30.59 -5.01 26.15
N ARG A 165 -31.85 -4.57 26.21
CA ARG A 165 -32.96 -4.83 25.30
C ARG A 165 -32.69 -4.28 23.90
N SER A 166 -33.22 -5.02 22.93
CA SER A 166 -33.39 -4.67 21.52
C SER A 166 -34.11 -3.33 21.33
N ALA A 167 -33.54 -2.46 20.50
CA ALA A 167 -34.27 -1.34 19.90
C ALA A 167 -33.76 -1.08 18.47
N THR A 168 -34.69 -1.33 17.55
CA THR A 168 -34.90 -0.71 16.22
C THR A 168 -33.95 -1.03 15.06
N GLU A 169 -34.36 -2.08 14.35
CA GLU A 169 -33.92 -2.59 13.06
C GLU A 169 -34.65 -1.93 11.87
N GLU A 170 -34.78 -0.59 11.84
CA GLU A 170 -35.49 0.08 10.74
C GLU A 170 -34.79 1.36 10.27
N LYS A 171 -33.79 1.25 9.37
CA LYS A 171 -33.55 2.27 8.31
C LYS A 171 -32.45 1.98 7.26
N TRP A 172 -32.37 0.77 6.68
CA TRP A 172 -31.41 0.54 5.56
C TRP A 172 -31.96 -0.13 4.30
N MET A 173 -33.29 -0.27 4.15
CA MET A 173 -33.91 -0.91 2.98
C MET A 173 -34.58 0.04 1.96
N SER A 174 -34.21 1.33 1.90
CA SER A 174 -34.70 2.21 0.83
C SER A 174 -33.63 3.15 0.32
N ARG A 175 -32.92 2.71 -0.73
CA ARG A 175 -32.35 3.50 -1.84
C ARG A 175 -31.47 2.59 -2.70
N LYS A 176 -32.08 1.57 -3.31
CA LYS A 176 -31.57 1.00 -4.56
C LYS A 176 -32.42 1.59 -5.69
N GLY A 177 -31.81 2.49 -6.45
CA GLY A 177 -32.47 3.23 -7.51
C GLY A 177 -31.46 3.95 -8.40
N ASN A 178 -30.80 3.18 -9.26
CA ASN A 178 -30.50 3.50 -10.65
C ASN A 178 -29.85 4.87 -11.01
N ARG A 179 -28.53 4.84 -11.29
CA ARG A 179 -27.89 5.21 -12.58
C ARG A 179 -26.57 5.99 -12.43
N GLY A 180 -25.57 5.57 -13.23
CA GLY A 180 -24.43 6.42 -13.62
C GLY A 180 -23.04 5.97 -13.18
N PHE A 181 -22.69 4.68 -13.29
CA PHE A 181 -21.28 4.28 -13.23
C PHE A 181 -20.59 4.74 -14.54
N LEU A 182 -19.79 5.81 -14.47
CA LEU A 182 -18.75 6.03 -15.47
C LEU A 182 -17.71 4.91 -15.32
N HIS A 183 -17.85 3.93 -16.19
CA HIS A 183 -16.95 2.82 -16.40
C HIS A 183 -15.76 3.33 -17.21
N PHE A 184 -14.62 3.56 -16.55
CA PHE A 184 -13.32 3.66 -17.20
C PHE A 184 -12.40 2.63 -16.54
N SER A 185 -11.74 1.84 -17.38
CA SER A 185 -10.90 0.66 -17.09
C SER A 185 -11.63 -0.68 -16.86
N CYS A 186 -12.37 -1.13 -17.87
CA CYS A 186 -12.43 -2.56 -18.19
C CYS A 186 -11.86 -2.75 -19.59
N PHE A 187 -10.54 -2.96 -19.67
CA PHE A 187 -9.87 -3.69 -20.74
C PHE A 187 -8.45 -3.97 -20.24
N CYS A 188 -8.30 -5.09 -19.53
CA CYS A 188 -7.06 -5.88 -19.32
C CYS A 188 -7.17 -6.88 -18.14
N TYR A 189 -8.37 -7.34 -17.78
CA TYR A 189 -8.52 -8.55 -16.93
C TYR A 189 -8.97 -9.72 -17.81
N GLY A 190 -8.03 -10.22 -18.62
CA GLY A 190 -8.29 -11.33 -19.54
C GLY A 190 -7.16 -12.35 -19.69
N PHE A 191 -6.01 -12.20 -19.02
CA PHE A 191 -4.85 -13.05 -19.32
C PHE A 191 -4.01 -13.58 -18.13
N CYS A 192 -4.47 -13.45 -16.88
CA CYS A 192 -3.72 -13.97 -15.73
C CYS A 192 -4.41 -15.16 -15.03
N LYS A 193 -4.73 -16.21 -15.81
CA LYS A 193 -5.11 -17.53 -15.23
C LYS A 193 -4.63 -18.75 -16.04
N LYS A 194 -3.67 -18.59 -16.95
CA LYS A 194 -3.18 -19.70 -17.78
C LYS A 194 -1.65 -19.83 -17.90
N ALA A 195 -0.90 -19.28 -16.95
CA ALA A 195 0.57 -19.40 -16.91
C ALA A 195 1.10 -20.16 -15.67
N ALA A 196 0.26 -20.95 -14.99
CA ALA A 196 0.67 -21.83 -13.88
C ALA A 196 0.73 -23.32 -14.27
N ARG A 197 0.74 -23.63 -15.57
CA ARG A 197 0.92 -25.01 -16.08
C ARG A 197 1.75 -24.97 -17.36
N LYS A 198 3.05 -24.83 -17.19
CA LYS A 198 4.13 -25.45 -17.98
C LYS A 198 5.42 -24.88 -17.41
N GLY A 199 6.23 -25.76 -16.85
CA GLY A 199 7.54 -25.42 -16.34
C GLY A 199 8.45 -24.84 -17.43
N SER A 200 9.56 -24.28 -16.95
CA SER A 200 10.68 -23.72 -17.69
C SER A 200 10.60 -22.21 -17.94
N ILE A 201 10.95 -21.44 -16.89
CA ILE A 201 11.58 -20.13 -17.04
C ILE A 201 12.94 -20.26 -16.35
N PRO A 202 14.06 -19.91 -17.00
CA PRO A 202 15.38 -20.12 -16.45
C PRO A 202 15.59 -19.22 -15.23
N LEU A 203 15.99 -19.85 -14.13
CA LEU A 203 16.55 -19.20 -12.96
C LEU A 203 17.79 -18.40 -13.40
N CYS A 204 17.67 -17.08 -13.49
CA CYS A 204 18.84 -16.23 -13.44
C CYS A 204 19.34 -16.26 -11.99
N GLY A 205 20.33 -17.12 -11.76
CA GLY A 205 20.98 -17.27 -10.48
C GLY A 205 21.72 -15.99 -10.10
N LEU A 206 21.32 -15.42 -8.97
CA LEU A 206 22.22 -14.73 -8.07
C LEU A 206 21.75 -15.06 -6.66
N ALA A 207 22.39 -16.06 -6.07
CA ALA A 207 22.49 -16.17 -4.63
C ALA A 207 23.16 -14.89 -4.13
N ALA A 208 22.42 -14.02 -3.46
CA ALA A 208 22.98 -12.84 -2.81
C ALA A 208 22.83 -13.01 -1.29
N SER A 209 24.00 -13.18 -0.67
CA SER A 209 24.26 -12.88 0.74
C SER A 209 23.64 -11.52 1.14
N PRO A 210 23.24 -11.30 2.41
CA PRO A 210 22.50 -10.11 2.83
C PRO A 210 23.25 -8.77 2.70
N GLU A 211 24.50 -8.74 2.24
CA GLU A 211 25.36 -7.56 2.30
C GLU A 211 25.55 -6.81 0.96
N SER A 212 24.89 -7.20 -0.13
CA SER A 212 25.15 -6.60 -1.45
C SER A 212 23.92 -6.16 -2.25
N VAL A 213 22.86 -5.68 -1.61
CA VAL A 213 21.78 -5.00 -2.34
C VAL A 213 22.23 -3.58 -2.66
N ILE A 214 22.83 -3.40 -3.84
CA ILE A 214 23.09 -2.06 -4.39
C ILE A 214 21.73 -1.45 -4.74
N PRO A 215 21.31 -0.34 -4.09
CA PRO A 215 20.00 0.23 -4.37
C PRO A 215 19.89 0.68 -5.84
N ILE A 216 18.73 0.45 -6.46
CA ILE A 216 18.47 0.59 -7.91
C ILE A 216 18.91 1.97 -8.46
N HIS A 217 18.89 3.03 -7.65
CA HIS A 217 19.39 4.35 -8.03
C HIS A 217 20.91 4.38 -8.32
N LYS A 218 21.71 3.57 -7.62
CA LYS A 218 23.16 3.42 -7.89
C LYS A 218 23.42 2.58 -9.13
N GLN A 219 22.59 1.56 -9.41
CA GLN A 219 22.69 0.76 -10.64
C GLN A 219 22.38 1.61 -11.88
N ARG A 220 21.36 2.48 -11.83
CA ARG A 220 21.05 3.42 -12.92
C ARG A 220 22.07 4.55 -13.07
N ARG A 221 22.67 5.07 -11.99
CA ARG A 221 23.78 6.04 -12.09
C ARG A 221 25.00 5.45 -12.78
N LYS A 222 25.31 4.18 -12.51
CA LYS A 222 26.40 3.46 -13.19
C LYS A 222 26.10 3.28 -14.68
N MET A 223 24.91 2.77 -15.04
CA MET A 223 24.50 2.66 -16.44
C MET A 223 24.47 4.00 -17.19
N LYS A 224 24.06 5.09 -16.55
CA LYS A 224 24.06 6.42 -17.18
C LYS A 224 25.48 6.93 -17.43
N ASN A 225 26.37 6.78 -16.45
CA ASN A 225 27.77 7.17 -16.60
C ASN A 225 28.52 6.31 -17.64
N ASP A 226 28.13 5.04 -17.79
CA ASP A 226 28.73 4.13 -18.78
C ASP A 226 28.24 4.45 -20.20
N LEU A 227 27.03 5.01 -20.38
CA LEU A 227 26.49 5.48 -21.67
C LEU A 227 27.00 6.86 -22.09
N ASP A 228 27.40 7.70 -21.13
CA ASP A 228 27.98 9.03 -21.39
C ASP A 228 29.50 8.98 -21.64
N ALA A 229 30.12 7.79 -21.52
CA ALA A 229 31.56 7.54 -21.65
C ALA A 229 31.98 6.86 -22.97
N GLU A 230 31.03 6.62 -23.88
CA GLU A 230 31.23 6.11 -25.25
C GLU A 230 30.90 7.21 -26.28
#